data_AF-R8BKK8-F1
#
_entry.id   AF-R8BKK8-F1
#
_cell.length_a   1.000
_cell.length_b   1.000
_cell.length_c   1.000
_cell.angle_alpha   90.00
_cell.angle_beta   90.00
_cell.angle_gamma   90.00
#
_symmetry.space_group_name_H-M   'P 1'
#
loop_
_entity.id
_entity.type
_entity.pdbx_description
1 polymer ?
#
loop_
_entity_poly.entity_id
_entity_poly.type
_entity_poly.pdbx_seq_one_letter_code
_entity_poly.pdbx_strand_id
1 'polypeptide(L)'
;MRATEVLFGRRWRKLRLTTKNVNKGYYKGTGTGSMGRHTKYGGYVIEWPKVRTYVVPAGLSTFKVGCFLSYIGNAKYEETTDADTYAQLTPFVTNNMKRTWGFGQYVDPKGPRSPELYLQRWKEENGLD
;
A
#
# COMPACT_ATOMS: atom_id res chain seq x y z
N MET A 1 -21.94 -26.86 42.12
CA MET A 1 -22.28 -27.09 40.70
C MET A 1 -21.09 -27.73 39.99
N ARG A 2 -21.29 -28.85 39.29
CA ARG A 2 -20.30 -29.37 38.32
C ARG A 2 -20.70 -28.86 36.94
N ALA A 3 -19.75 -28.28 36.21
CA ALA A 3 -19.97 -27.88 34.81
C ALA A 3 -20.32 -29.11 33.95
N THR A 4 -21.12 -28.93 32.89
CA THR A 4 -21.61 -30.02 32.02
C THR A 4 -20.60 -30.42 30.95
N GLU A 5 -20.62 -31.68 30.48
CA GLU A 5 -19.61 -32.26 29.56
C GLU A 5 -19.40 -31.49 28.24
N VAL A 6 -20.39 -30.70 27.80
CA VAL A 6 -20.30 -29.85 26.60
C VAL A 6 -19.20 -28.80 26.74
N LEU A 7 -18.91 -28.35 27.97
CA LEU A 7 -17.84 -27.39 28.28
C LEU A 7 -16.45 -28.04 28.31
N PHE A 8 -16.33 -29.38 28.43
CA PHE A 8 -15.08 -30.09 28.72
C PHE A 8 -14.29 -30.62 27.48
N GLY A 9 -14.55 -30.15 26.26
CA GLY A 9 -13.55 -30.28 25.18
C GLY A 9 -13.86 -31.18 23.98
N ARG A 10 -15.10 -31.65 23.79
CA ARG A 10 -15.49 -32.36 22.56
C ARG A 10 -15.42 -31.48 21.29
N ARG A 11 -15.70 -30.17 21.40
CA ARG A 11 -15.66 -29.22 20.27
C ARG A 11 -14.24 -28.70 19.95
N TRP A 12 -13.41 -28.50 20.98
CA TRP A 12 -12.07 -27.90 20.85
C TRP A 12 -11.08 -28.77 20.06
N ARG A 13 -11.21 -30.10 20.12
CA ARG A 13 -10.37 -31.03 19.34
C ARG A 13 -10.61 -30.99 17.82
N LYS A 14 -11.75 -30.44 17.37
CA LYS A 14 -12.06 -30.26 15.94
C LYS A 14 -11.60 -28.91 15.39
N LEU A 15 -11.17 -27.99 16.25
CA LEU A 15 -10.67 -26.70 15.83
C LEU A 15 -9.25 -26.84 15.25
N ARG A 16 -8.92 -25.97 14.29
CA ARG A 16 -7.60 -25.97 13.65
C ARG A 16 -6.52 -25.72 14.71
N LEU A 17 -5.48 -26.54 14.69
CA LEU A 17 -4.39 -26.44 15.64
C LEU A 17 -3.59 -25.14 15.43
N THR A 18 -3.30 -24.46 16.53
CA THR A 18 -2.44 -23.27 16.58
C THR A 18 -1.17 -23.56 17.38
N THR A 19 -0.16 -22.70 17.26
CA THR A 19 1.10 -22.80 18.01
C THR A 19 0.92 -22.68 19.53
N LYS A 20 -0.24 -22.22 20.00
CA LYS A 20 -0.54 -22.05 21.43
C LYS A 20 -1.35 -23.19 22.04
N ASN A 21 -1.80 -24.13 21.21
CA ASN A 21 -2.65 -25.23 21.66
C ASN A 21 -1.82 -26.46 22.13
N VAL A 22 -0.59 -26.60 21.65
CA VAL A 22 0.30 -27.75 21.90
C VAL A 22 1.70 -27.22 22.21
N ASN A 23 2.43 -27.97 23.05
CA ASN A 23 3.78 -27.62 23.49
C ASN A 23 4.84 -28.13 22.48
N LYS A 24 5.93 -28.71 23.01
CA LYS A 24 7.13 -29.11 22.27
C LYS A 24 6.81 -29.98 21.05
N GLY A 25 7.56 -29.77 19.97
CA GLY A 25 7.48 -30.57 18.74
C GLY A 25 6.49 -30.05 17.70
N TYR A 26 5.55 -29.17 18.07
CA TYR A 26 4.64 -28.54 17.12
C TYR A 26 5.10 -27.12 16.75
N TYR A 27 5.81 -27.01 15.62
CA TYR A 27 6.15 -25.71 15.03
C TYR A 27 5.25 -25.41 13.83
N LYS A 28 4.71 -24.19 13.77
CA LYS A 28 3.89 -23.71 12.66
C LYS A 28 4.22 -22.26 12.36
N GLY A 29 4.60 -21.99 11.12
CA GLY A 29 4.95 -20.65 10.66
C GLY A 29 3.73 -19.73 10.49
N THR A 30 4.01 -18.43 10.34
CA THR A 30 3.03 -17.34 10.18
C THR A 30 2.97 -16.78 8.75
N GLY A 31 3.63 -17.43 7.79
CA GLY A 31 3.67 -16.96 6.40
C GLY A 31 4.66 -15.82 6.13
N THR A 32 5.62 -15.58 7.03
CA THR A 32 6.63 -14.50 6.90
C THR A 32 7.58 -14.68 5.70
N GLY A 33 7.72 -15.90 5.18
CA GLY A 33 8.70 -16.28 4.16
C GLY A 33 10.07 -16.64 4.74
N SER A 34 10.90 -17.37 3.98
CA SER A 34 12.25 -17.75 4.43
C SER A 34 13.26 -16.65 4.11
N MET A 35 14.00 -16.19 5.12
CA MET A 35 15.02 -15.14 5.00
C MET A 35 16.45 -15.69 4.89
N GLY A 36 16.60 -17.01 4.73
CA GLY A 36 17.88 -17.69 4.80
C GLY A 36 17.77 -19.19 4.96
N ARG A 37 18.72 -19.78 5.68
CA ARG A 37 18.86 -21.24 5.82
C ARG A 37 19.27 -21.67 7.23
N HIS A 38 18.74 -22.81 7.68
CA HIS A 38 19.20 -23.48 8.90
C HIS A 38 20.57 -24.17 8.69
N THR A 39 21.42 -24.11 9.71
CA THR A 39 22.69 -24.84 9.77
C THR A 39 22.47 -26.25 10.33
N LYS A 40 23.46 -27.15 10.14
CA LYS A 40 23.43 -28.51 10.69
C LYS A 40 23.24 -28.54 12.21
N TYR A 41 23.74 -27.51 12.90
CA TYR A 41 23.75 -27.42 14.37
C TYR A 41 22.61 -26.55 14.92
N GLY A 42 21.55 -26.32 14.14
CA GLY A 42 20.35 -25.60 14.61
C GLY A 42 20.43 -24.07 14.58
N GLY A 43 21.57 -23.48 14.22
CA GLY A 43 21.68 -22.04 13.95
C GLY A 43 20.95 -21.63 12.66
N TYR A 44 20.82 -20.32 12.42
CA TYR A 44 20.19 -19.75 11.22
C TYR A 44 21.12 -18.71 10.58
N VAL A 45 21.35 -18.82 9.28
CA VAL A 45 22.16 -17.87 8.50
C VAL A 45 21.22 -17.09 7.59
N ILE A 46 21.27 -15.76 7.68
CA ILE A 46 20.45 -14.85 6.88
C ILE A 46 21.08 -14.69 5.49
N GLU A 47 20.26 -14.82 4.46
CA GLU A 47 20.65 -14.57 3.07
C GLU A 47 20.13 -13.20 2.64
N TRP A 48 21.02 -12.22 2.52
CA TRP A 48 20.67 -10.84 2.18
C TRP A 48 19.83 -10.67 0.90
N PRO A 49 20.02 -11.45 -0.19
CA PRO A 49 19.17 -11.35 -1.37
C PRO A 49 17.68 -11.68 -1.13
N LYS A 50 17.37 -12.43 -0.06
CA LYS A 50 15.98 -12.79 0.30
C LYS A 50 15.33 -11.76 1.23
N VAL A 51 16.13 -10.88 1.84
CA VAL A 51 15.64 -9.86 2.76
C VAL A 51 14.94 -8.77 1.95
N ARG A 52 13.67 -8.52 2.25
CA ARG A 52 12.87 -7.49 1.58
C ARG A 52 13.32 -6.11 2.05
N THR A 53 13.59 -5.22 1.10
CA THR A 53 13.90 -3.80 1.37
C THR A 53 12.77 -2.92 0.87
N TYR A 54 12.35 -1.95 1.67
CA TYR A 54 11.37 -0.95 1.25
C TYR A 54 12.11 0.30 0.78
N VAL A 55 12.04 0.60 -0.52
CA VAL A 55 12.71 1.76 -1.11
C VAL A 55 11.90 3.01 -0.78
N VAL A 56 12.49 3.90 -0.01
CA VAL A 56 11.88 5.19 0.34
C VAL A 56 12.36 6.24 -0.67
N PRO A 57 11.47 6.93 -1.39
CA PRO A 57 11.86 7.97 -2.34
C PRO A 57 12.47 9.18 -1.61
N ALA A 58 13.41 9.86 -2.25
CA ALA A 58 14.01 11.07 -1.71
C ALA A 58 13.04 12.27 -1.80
N GLY A 59 13.21 13.26 -0.92
CA GLY A 59 12.48 14.54 -1.01
C GLY A 59 11.04 14.53 -0.50
N LEU A 60 10.65 13.57 0.35
CA LEU A 60 9.30 13.48 0.91
C LEU A 60 8.84 14.73 1.68
N SER A 61 9.77 15.49 2.27
CA SER A 61 9.47 16.73 3.00
C SER A 61 9.02 17.88 2.10
N THR A 62 9.43 17.88 0.83
CA THR A 62 9.11 18.93 -0.15
C THR A 62 7.90 18.56 -1.01
N PHE A 63 7.38 17.33 -0.86
CA PHE A 63 6.28 16.81 -1.67
C PHE A 63 4.97 17.50 -1.29
N LYS A 64 4.38 18.23 -2.25
CA LYS A 64 3.20 19.08 -2.00
C LYS A 64 1.86 18.33 -2.08
N VAL A 65 1.86 17.04 -2.41
CA VAL A 65 0.62 16.26 -2.55
C VAL A 65 0.33 15.53 -1.24
N GLY A 66 -0.79 15.86 -0.62
CA GLY A 66 -1.29 15.20 0.59
C GLY A 66 -2.12 13.94 0.28
N CYS A 67 -2.27 13.08 1.29
CA CYS A 67 -3.08 11.85 1.22
C CYS A 67 -4.60 12.13 1.15
N PHE A 68 -5.02 13.33 1.54
CA PHE A 68 -6.43 13.70 1.59
C PHE A 68 -6.84 14.53 0.38
N LEU A 69 -7.92 14.11 -0.26
CA LEU A 69 -8.64 14.94 -1.22
C LEU A 69 -9.61 15.83 -0.42
N SER A 70 -9.34 17.13 -0.34
CA SER A 70 -10.31 18.08 0.18
C SER A 70 -11.23 18.52 -0.96
N TYR A 71 -12.55 18.35 -0.78
CA TYR A 71 -13.54 18.96 -1.66
C TYR A 71 -13.71 20.42 -1.24
N ILE A 72 -12.73 21.28 -1.56
CA ILE A 72 -12.79 22.69 -1.18
C ILE A 72 -13.69 23.42 -2.18
N GLY A 73 -14.93 23.68 -1.77
CA GLY A 73 -15.69 24.77 -2.36
C GLY A 73 -15.03 26.11 -2.01
N ASN A 74 -14.66 26.89 -3.03
CA ASN A 74 -14.40 28.34 -3.03
C ASN A 74 -13.89 29.00 -1.71
N ALA A 75 -12.88 28.45 -1.05
CA ALA A 75 -12.19 29.15 0.03
C ALA A 75 -11.04 29.98 -0.59
N LYS A 76 -11.17 31.31 -0.55
CA LYS A 76 -10.08 32.24 -0.85
C LYS A 76 -9.12 32.25 0.35
N TYR A 77 -7.82 32.23 0.11
CA TYR A 77 -6.80 32.40 1.14
C TYR A 77 -5.99 33.67 0.87
N GLU A 78 -5.65 34.41 1.93
CA GLU A 78 -4.67 35.51 1.93
C GLU A 78 -3.29 34.95 2.30
N GLU A 79 -2.23 35.44 1.67
CA GLU A 79 -0.85 35.02 1.94
C GLU A 79 -0.32 35.68 3.22
N THR A 80 0.00 34.90 4.25
CA THR A 80 0.79 35.36 5.40
C THR A 80 2.26 34.97 5.23
N THR A 81 3.14 35.97 5.28
CA THR A 81 4.58 35.88 5.03
C THR A 81 5.37 35.53 6.29
N ASP A 82 4.97 34.49 7.04
CA ASP A 82 5.65 34.11 8.28
C ASP A 82 6.14 32.65 8.21
N ALA A 83 7.43 32.45 8.51
CA ALA A 83 8.21 31.26 8.16
C ALA A 83 7.94 29.99 8.98
N ASP A 84 6.92 29.98 9.86
CA ASP A 84 6.65 28.87 10.80
C ASP A 84 5.21 28.33 10.74
N THR A 85 4.49 28.58 9.65
CA THR A 85 3.15 28.04 9.44
C THR A 85 3.16 26.89 8.45
N TYR A 86 2.87 25.69 8.95
CA TYR A 86 2.62 24.46 8.19
C TYR A 86 1.93 24.79 6.87
N ALA A 87 2.66 24.59 5.76
CA ALA A 87 2.20 24.89 4.42
C ALA A 87 0.81 24.28 4.22
N GLN A 88 -0.22 25.13 4.22
CA GLN A 88 -1.59 24.72 4.00
C GLN A 88 -1.67 24.24 2.55
N LEU A 89 -1.62 22.92 2.38
CA LEU A 89 -1.70 22.25 1.10
C LEU A 89 -3.11 22.50 0.53
N THR A 90 -3.22 23.44 -0.39
CA THR A 90 -4.40 23.57 -1.25
C THR A 90 -4.34 22.46 -2.31
N PRO A 91 -5.47 21.83 -2.66
CA PRO A 91 -5.48 20.83 -3.72
C PRO A 91 -5.12 21.52 -5.04
N PHE A 92 -4.07 21.02 -5.70
CA PHE A 92 -3.62 21.45 -7.02
C PHE A 92 -4.62 21.04 -8.11
N VAL A 93 -5.85 21.55 -8.05
CA VAL A 93 -6.79 21.50 -9.16
C VAL A 93 -7.07 22.93 -9.57
N THR A 94 -6.46 23.36 -10.67
CA THR A 94 -6.80 24.65 -11.28
C THR A 94 -8.28 24.64 -11.61
N ASN A 95 -9.03 25.69 -11.23
CA ASN A 95 -10.43 25.90 -11.65
C ASN A 95 -10.63 25.89 -13.18
N ASN A 96 -9.54 25.94 -13.95
CA ASN A 96 -9.55 25.89 -15.41
C ASN A 96 -9.58 24.47 -16.01
N MET A 97 -9.53 23.42 -15.18
CA MET A 97 -9.71 22.05 -15.67
C MET A 97 -11.21 21.79 -15.87
N LYS A 98 -11.65 21.72 -17.12
CA LYS A 98 -13.06 21.40 -17.44
C LYS A 98 -13.41 20.05 -16.83
N ARG A 99 -14.50 20.01 -16.06
CA ARG A 99 -15.04 18.79 -15.46
C ARG A 99 -15.46 17.85 -16.61
N THR A 100 -14.69 16.80 -16.87
CA THR A 100 -15.05 15.78 -17.85
C THR A 100 -16.22 14.98 -17.29
N TRP A 101 -17.44 15.30 -17.72
CA TRP A 101 -18.64 14.59 -17.31
C TRP A 101 -18.78 13.33 -18.18
N GLY A 102 -18.71 12.15 -17.57
CA GLY A 102 -18.81 10.88 -18.27
C GLY A 102 -17.84 9.84 -17.72
N PHE A 103 -18.24 8.57 -17.77
CA PHE A 103 -17.37 7.43 -17.50
C PHE A 103 -16.37 7.32 -18.66
N GLY A 104 -15.29 8.11 -18.63
CA GLY A 104 -14.15 8.03 -19.55
C GLY A 104 -14.51 7.71 -21.00
N GLN A 105 -15.09 8.67 -21.73
CA GLN A 105 -15.15 8.57 -23.19
C GLN A 105 -13.73 8.80 -23.72
N TYR A 106 -12.96 7.72 -23.80
CA TYR A 106 -11.71 7.70 -24.52
C TYR A 106 -12.02 7.59 -26.01
N VAL A 107 -11.20 8.25 -26.84
CA VAL A 107 -11.33 8.17 -28.31
C VAL A 107 -11.24 6.71 -28.79
N ASP A 108 -10.41 5.92 -28.11
CA ASP A 108 -10.25 4.49 -28.40
C ASP A 108 -11.20 3.60 -27.59
N PRO A 109 -11.78 2.57 -28.20
CA PRO A 109 -12.57 1.54 -27.50
C PRO A 109 -11.80 0.82 -26.38
N LYS A 110 -10.47 0.74 -26.50
CA LYS A 110 -9.57 0.12 -25.51
C LYS A 110 -9.27 1.03 -24.31
N GLY A 111 -9.65 2.30 -24.40
CA GLY A 111 -9.54 3.30 -23.34
C GLY A 111 -8.12 3.46 -22.78
N PRO A 112 -7.94 3.50 -21.44
CA PRO A 112 -6.64 3.77 -20.81
C PRO A 112 -5.63 2.62 -20.99
N ARG A 113 -6.06 1.48 -21.54
CA ARG A 113 -5.22 0.33 -21.86
C ARG A 113 -4.83 0.29 -23.34
N SER A 114 -5.20 1.30 -24.15
CA SER A 114 -4.87 1.32 -25.57
C SER A 114 -3.36 1.49 -25.78
N PRO A 115 -2.68 0.55 -26.47
CA PRO A 115 -1.27 0.68 -26.78
C PRO A 115 -1.01 1.77 -27.84
N GLU A 116 -1.97 2.03 -28.72
CA GLU A 116 -1.85 3.01 -29.82
C GLU A 116 -1.81 4.43 -29.27
N LEU A 117 -2.73 4.79 -28.35
CA LEU A 117 -2.70 6.09 -27.66
C LEU A 117 -1.44 6.30 -26.83
N TYR A 118 -0.94 5.24 -26.17
CA TYR A 118 0.31 5.34 -25.42
C TYR A 118 1.49 5.66 -26.34
N LEU A 119 1.61 4.95 -27.47
CA LEU A 119 2.68 5.19 -28.45
C LEU A 119 2.59 6.58 -29.09
N GLN A 120 1.39 7.05 -29.40
CA GLN A 120 1.18 8.40 -29.92
C GLN A 120 1.64 9.46 -28.91
N ARG A 121 1.17 9.38 -27.66
CA ARG A 121 1.60 10.29 -26.58
C ARG A 121 3.11 10.24 -26.36
N TRP A 122 3.70 9.06 -26.36
CA TRP A 122 5.15 8.91 -26.22
C TRP A 122 5.91 9.62 -27.36
N LYS A 123 5.49 9.43 -28.61
CA LYS A 123 6.10 10.13 -29.77
C LYS A 123 5.93 11.64 -29.70
N GLU A 124 4.81 12.11 -29.18
CA GLU A 124 4.51 13.54 -29.02
C GLU A 124 5.31 14.19 -27.89
N GLU A 125 5.41 13.51 -26.74
CA GLU A 125 5.99 14.08 -25.51
C GLU A 125 7.52 13.85 -25.41
N ASN A 126 7.99 12.64 -25.74
CA ASN A 126 9.36 12.19 -25.47
C ASN A 126 9.86 11.28 -26.60
N GLY A 127 9.77 11.73 -27.85
CA GLY A 127 10.14 10.95 -29.05
C GLY A 127 11.64 10.61 -29.22
N LEU A 128 12.44 10.75 -28.17
CA LEU A 128 13.86 10.42 -28.10
C LEU A 128 14.15 10.06 -26.63
N ASP A 129 14.34 8.76 -26.36
CA ASP A 129 14.87 8.26 -25.07
C ASP A 129 16.41 8.31 -25.08
#